data_AF-A0A6B2LVI7-F1
#
_entry.id   AF-A0A6B2LVI7-F1
#
_cell.length_a   1.000
_cell.length_b   1.000
_cell.length_c   1.000
_cell.angle_alpha   90.00
_cell.angle_beta   90.00
_cell.angle_gamma   90.00
#
_symmetry.space_group_name_H-M   'P 1'
#
loop_
_entity.id
_entity.type
_entity.pdbx_description
1 polymer ?
#
loop_
_entity_poly.entity_id
_entity_poly.type
_entity_poly.pdbx_seq_one_letter_code
_entity_poly.pdbx_strand_id
1 'polypeptide(L)' 'MRSDYGMVQRLKSEGREPVSCQQGREMMQLIKACHYVECSALIGVLKHVFDEALRIAINPHINQPPHTVCGCLLL' A
#
# COMPACT_ATOMS: atom_id res chain seq x y z
N MET A 1 0.02 -11.44 14.45
CA MET A 1 0.34 -11.52 12.99
C MET A 1 -0.93 -11.94 12.24
N ARG A 2 -1.05 -11.79 10.93
CA ARG A 2 -2.30 -12.17 10.20
C ARG A 2 -2.66 -13.65 10.32
N SER A 3 -1.66 -14.49 10.61
CA SER A 3 -1.80 -15.91 10.91
C SER A 3 -2.00 -16.21 12.40
N ASP A 4 -2.16 -15.18 13.24
CA ASP A 4 -2.44 -15.36 14.66
C ASP A 4 -3.79 -16.05 14.84
N TYR A 5 -3.75 -17.24 15.41
CA TYR A 5 -4.91 -18.13 15.48
C TYR A 5 -6.06 -17.51 16.27
N GLY A 6 -5.76 -16.87 17.41
CA GLY A 6 -6.78 -16.24 18.25
C GLY A 6 -7.50 -15.11 17.54
N MET A 7 -6.75 -14.24 16.87
CA MET A 7 -7.31 -13.14 16.07
C MET A 7 -8.14 -13.66 14.89
N VAL A 8 -7.67 -14.70 14.18
CA VAL A 8 -8.39 -15.29 13.06
C VAL A 8 -9.71 -15.91 13.50
N GLN A 9 -9.74 -16.64 14.62
CA GLN A 9 -10.99 -17.21 15.14
C GLN A 9 -11.99 -16.14 15.54
N ARG A 10 -11.52 -15.07 16.19
CA ARG A 10 -12.37 -13.92 16.53
C ARG A 10 -12.99 -13.29 15.29
N LEU A 11 -12.20 -13.00 14.27
CA LEU A 11 -12.69 -12.44 13.00
C LEU A 11 -13.71 -13.37 12.33
N LYS A 12 -13.45 -14.68 12.32
CA LYS A 12 -14.38 -15.68 11.77
C LYS A 12 -15.72 -15.70 12.51
N SER A 13 -15.71 -15.54 13.84
CA SER A 13 -16.94 -15.48 14.63
C SER A 13 -17.81 -14.25 14.28
N GLU A 14 -17.19 -13.19 13.77
CA GLU A 14 -17.85 -11.97 13.26
C GLU A 14 -18.18 -12.06 11.76
N GLY A 15 -17.92 -13.20 11.10
CA GLY A 15 -18.12 -13.37 9.66
C GLY A 15 -17.10 -12.63 8.79
N ARG A 16 -15.92 -12.33 9.35
CA ARG A 16 -14.85 -11.55 8.69
C ARG A 16 -13.57 -12.37 8.54
N GLU A 17 -12.68 -11.89 7.68
CA GLU A 17 -11.34 -12.44 7.48
C GLU A 17 -10.27 -11.33 7.43
N PRO A 18 -8.99 -11.65 7.69
CA PRO A 18 -7.91 -10.69 7.49
C PRO A 18 -7.82 -10.24 6.02
N VAL A 19 -7.64 -8.94 5.80
CA VAL A 19 -7.42 -8.38 4.46
C VAL A 19 -6.25 -9.07 3.79
N SER A 20 -6.42 -9.57 2.57
CA SER A 20 -5.38 -10.25 1.79
C SER A 20 -4.38 -9.25 1.16
N CYS A 21 -3.18 -9.71 0.82
CA CYS A 21 -2.20 -8.87 0.12
C CYS A 21 -2.74 -8.43 -1.25
N GLN A 22 -3.55 -9.29 -1.88
CA GLN A 22 -4.17 -9.03 -3.16
C GLN A 22 -5.22 -7.92 -3.05
N GLN A 23 -6.10 -7.98 -2.03
CA GLN A 23 -7.08 -6.93 -1.74
C GLN A 23 -6.40 -5.57 -1.48
N GLY A 24 -5.27 -5.57 -0.77
CA GLY A 24 -4.48 -4.36 -0.55
C GLY A 24 -3.91 -3.77 -1.85
N ARG A 25 -3.43 -4.62 -2.75
CA ARG A 25 -2.95 -4.17 -4.08
C ARG A 25 -4.08 -3.66 -4.97
N GLU A 26 -5.23 -4.32 -4.96
CA GLU A 26 -6.43 -3.86 -5.69
C GLU A 26 -6.89 -2.50 -5.19
N MET A 27 -6.90 -2.29 -3.86
CA MET A 27 -7.22 -1.01 -3.26
C MET A 27 -6.22 0.09 -3.69
N MET A 28 -4.91 -0.21 -3.69
CA MET A 28 -3.89 0.72 -4.18
C MET A 28 -4.19 1.18 -5.62
N GLN A 29 -4.56 0.26 -6.51
CA GLN A 29 -4.92 0.60 -7.89
C GLN A 29 -6.19 1.45 -7.94
N LEU A 30 -7.21 1.09 -7.16
CA LEU A 30 -8.49 1.82 -7.10
C LEU A 30 -8.31 3.29 -6.70
N ILE A 31 -7.46 3.57 -5.70
CA ILE A 31 -7.20 4.93 -5.22
C ILE A 31 -6.02 5.61 -5.92
N LYS A 32 -5.38 4.92 -6.88
CA LYS A 32 -4.18 5.39 -7.59
C LYS A 32 -3.02 5.76 -6.65
N ALA A 33 -2.83 4.98 -5.59
CA ALA A 33 -1.69 5.15 -4.68
C ALA A 33 -0.38 4.74 -5.37
N CYS A 34 0.73 5.39 -4.99
CA CYS A 34 2.04 5.16 -5.61
C CYS A 34 2.62 3.78 -5.29
N HIS A 35 2.35 3.24 -4.09
CA HIS A 35 2.85 1.93 -3.68
C HIS A 35 2.02 1.32 -2.55
N TYR A 36 2.06 0.00 -2.43
CA TYR A 36 1.43 -0.78 -1.37
C TYR A 36 2.51 -1.54 -0.60
N VAL A 37 2.61 -1.31 0.71
CA VAL A 37 3.60 -1.95 1.58
C VAL A 37 2.90 -2.49 2.83
N GLU A 38 3.14 -3.76 3.15
CA GLU A 38 2.68 -4.36 4.40
C GLU A 38 3.75 -4.23 5.48
N CYS A 39 3.37 -3.95 6.73
CA CYS A 39 4.32 -3.86 7.83
C CYS A 39 3.71 -4.36 9.15
N SER A 40 4.58 -4.58 10.14
CA SER A 40 4.19 -4.82 11.52
C SER A 40 5.14 -4.08 12.44
N ALA A 41 4.56 -3.19 13.26
CA ALA A 41 5.31 -2.42 14.25
C ALA A 41 5.93 -3.32 15.34
N LEU A 42 5.34 -4.49 15.59
CA LEU A 42 5.82 -5.43 16.62
C LEU A 42 7.11 -6.15 16.23
N ILE A 43 7.25 -6.53 14.95
CA ILE A 43 8.41 -7.29 14.44
C ILE A 43 9.39 -6.45 13.61
N GLY A 44 9.18 -5.13 13.51
CA GLY A 44 10.24 -4.19 13.12
C GLY A 44 10.37 -3.87 11.63
N VAL A 45 9.40 -4.21 10.77
CA VAL A 45 9.47 -3.93 9.31
C VAL A 45 9.14 -2.46 8.94
N LEU A 46 9.36 -1.52 9.85
CA LEU A 46 8.97 -0.12 9.66
C LEU A 46 9.94 0.67 8.77
N LYS A 47 11.25 0.38 8.84
CA LYS A 47 12.26 1.09 8.04
C LYS A 47 11.93 1.07 6.56
N HIS A 48 11.53 -0.10 6.03
CA HIS A 48 11.18 -0.26 4.63
C HIS A 48 10.00 0.63 4.21
N VAL A 49 8.99 0.81 5.07
CA VAL A 49 7.84 1.71 4.79
C VAL A 49 8.33 3.15 4.60
N PHE A 50 9.24 3.62 5.45
CA PHE A 50 9.79 4.97 5.36
C PHE A 50 10.76 5.14 4.19
N ASP A 51 11.58 4.13 3.88
CA ASP A 51 12.47 4.15 2.73
C ASP A 51 11.68 4.27 1.42
N GLU A 52 10.58 3.52 1.27
CA GLU A 52 9.71 3.61 0.09
C GLU A 52 9.02 4.97 -0.01
N ALA A 53 8.53 5.50 1.11
CA ALA A 53 7.94 6.84 1.14
C ALA A 53 8.96 7.92 0.72
N LEU A 54 10.19 7.84 1.23
CA LEU A 54 11.26 8.77 0.90
C LEU A 54 11.65 8.67 -0.59
N ARG A 55 11.80 7.45 -1.11
CA ARG A 55 12.09 7.20 -2.53
C ARG A 55 11.04 7.83 -3.44
N ILE A 56 9.75 7.69 -3.10
CA ILE A 56 8.64 8.28 -3.85
C ILE A 56 8.63 9.81 -3.74
N ALA A 57 8.90 10.34 -2.55
CA ALA A 57 8.94 11.78 -2.32
C ALA A 57 10.08 12.47 -3.11
N ILE A 58 11.25 11.84 -3.21
CA ILE A 58 12.40 12.36 -3.95
C ILE A 58 12.22 12.22 -5.46
N ASN A 59 11.55 11.16 -5.92
CA ASN A 59 11.37 10.93 -7.35
C ASN A 59 9.91 10.55 -7.67
N PRO A 60 9.01 11.55 -7.79
CA PRO A 60 7.57 11.33 -7.86
C PRO A 60 7.11 10.57 -9.12
N HIS A 61 7.92 10.56 -10.19
CA HIS A 61 7.56 9.94 -11.46
C HIS A 61 7.83 8.43 -11.55
N ILE A 62 8.38 7.78 -10.52
CA ILE A 62 8.78 6.36 -10.60
C ILE A 62 7.59 5.40 -10.69
N ASN A 63 6.44 5.77 -10.10
CA ASN A 63 5.27 4.87 -9.99
C ASN A 63 3.94 5.55 -10.33
N GLN A 64 3.98 6.74 -10.95
CA GLN A 64 2.77 7.38 -11.41
C GLN A 64 2.29 6.68 -12.69
N PRO A 65 1.01 6.29 -12.81
CA PRO A 65 0.45 6.01 -14.12
C PRO A 65 0.73 7.23 -15.01
N PRO A 66 1.02 7.06 -16.31
CA PRO A 66 1.45 8.16 -17.17
C PRO A 66 0.49 9.32 -17.03
N HIS A 67 0.97 10.43 -16.43
CA HIS A 67 0.22 11.67 -16.45
C HIS A 67 0.06 12.04 -17.91
N THR A 68 -1.18 12.06 -18.41
CA THR A 68 -1.48 12.68 -19.71
C THR A 68 -1.00 14.11 -19.58
N VAL A 69 0.11 14.42 -20.25
CA VAL A 69 0.68 15.76 -20.25
C VAL A 69 -0.41 16.67 -20.81
N CYS A 70 -1.05 17.47 -19.96
CA CYS A 70 -1.83 18.60 -20.43
C CYS A 70 -0.79 19.60 -20.92
N GLY A 71 -0.50 19.56 -22.23
CA GLY A 71 0.49 20.41 -22.86
C GLY A 71 0.08 21.87 -22.72
N CYS A 72 0.70 22.58 -21.80
CA CYS A 72 0.78 24.03 -21.89
C CYS A 72 1.96 24.35 -22.82
N LEU A 73 1.66 24.58 -24.09
CA LEU A 73 2.57 25.21 -25.03
C LEU A 73 2.76 26.67 -24.58
N LEU A 74 3.95 27.01 -24.11
CA LEU A 74 4.35 28.41 -23.97
C LEU A 74 4.65 28.93 -25.38
N LEU A 75 3.71 29.72 -25.91
CA LEU A 75 3.92 30.60 -27.06
C LEU A 75 4.52 31.92 -26.59
#